data_AF-R1ERW1-F1
#
_entry.id   AF-R1ERW1-F1
#
_cell.length_a   1.000
_cell.length_b   1.000
_cell.length_c   1.000
_cell.angle_alpha   90.00
_cell.angle_beta   90.00
_cell.angle_gamma   90.00
#
_symmetry.space_group_name_H-M   'P 1'
#
loop_
_entity.id
_entity.type
_entity.pdbx_description
1 polymer ?
#
loop_
_entity_poly.entity_id
_entity_poly.type
_entity_poly.pdbx_seq_one_letter_code
_entity_poly.pdbx_strand_id
1 'polypeptide(L)'
;MNASARHHLVGLPPDIPFTSETLTQSSAKKASMFECVPEKLQLKIDTFAELEAIAPTDCIFATNSSSYKSSEMLEKVSDATKTRILNTHYFMPPKIMATELMTDGHTSPEIFAFLEERFQEAGLRPYVARKESTGFIFNRLWAAVKRELLTILAEDVADVPTLDAIYSDVILSGHYPPFKLMDLTGLDTIALIEEHYIKERKLPSTHLDYLRKNYIAQGKLGCKSPRGGFYPPTTTTTTTTPHPPRQILALDLGFSSPTRPLNNGALLTITPGPPAATARPLLTGLALPDGLAVCPCTNRVFFTAMGTLGARDGALYTGTLPGLADVQAVVAAGSGALHTPKQVCLDAAARRVYVCDREGMAVVRCGGKTKVYEDEARAFSGIALL
;
A
#
# COMPACT_ATOMS: atom_id res chain seq x y z
N MET A 1 -29.15 38.65 -28.33
CA MET A 1 -30.19 37.68 -28.72
C MET A 1 -29.49 36.41 -29.18
N ASN A 2 -29.94 35.26 -28.66
CA ASN A 2 -29.33 33.93 -28.72
C ASN A 2 -29.07 33.36 -30.13
N ALA A 3 -27.96 32.62 -30.27
CA ALA A 3 -27.84 31.35 -31.00
C ALA A 3 -26.45 30.74 -30.70
N SER A 4 -26.31 29.89 -29.68
CA SER A 4 -26.33 28.42 -29.79
C SER A 4 -25.26 27.84 -30.73
N ALA A 5 -24.07 27.59 -30.19
CA ALA A 5 -23.16 26.56 -30.70
C ALA A 5 -22.96 25.50 -29.61
N ARG A 6 -24.00 24.69 -29.36
CA ARG A 6 -23.87 23.45 -28.58
C ARG A 6 -23.16 22.41 -29.45
N HIS A 7 -21.86 22.21 -29.24
CA HIS A 7 -21.21 21.01 -29.73
C HIS A 7 -21.60 19.84 -28.83
N HIS A 8 -22.37 18.91 -29.39
CA HIS A 8 -22.83 17.70 -28.72
C HIS A 8 -21.63 16.82 -28.33
N LEU A 9 -21.34 16.74 -27.03
CA LEU A 9 -20.58 15.65 -26.44
C LEU A 9 -21.46 14.39 -26.53
N VAL A 10 -21.15 13.52 -27.50
CA VAL A 10 -21.83 12.24 -27.69
C VAL A 10 -21.42 11.29 -26.56
N GLY A 11 -22.38 10.83 -25.75
CA GLY A 11 -22.21 9.66 -24.88
C GLY A 11 -22.56 9.80 -23.40
N LEU A 12 -22.95 10.98 -22.91
CA LEU A 12 -23.46 11.13 -21.54
C LEU A 12 -25.00 11.20 -21.55
N PRO A 13 -25.70 10.53 -20.63
CA PRO A 13 -27.16 10.62 -20.53
C PRO A 13 -27.60 12.08 -20.35
N PRO A 14 -28.72 12.51 -20.96
CA PRO A 14 -29.13 13.91 -21.06
C PRO A 14 -29.43 14.60 -19.72
N ASP A 15 -29.51 13.85 -18.62
CA ASP A 15 -29.97 14.32 -17.31
C ASP A 15 -28.95 14.07 -16.18
N ILE A 16 -27.66 14.33 -16.41
CA ILE A 16 -26.75 14.54 -15.26
C ILE A 16 -26.97 15.98 -14.79
N PRO A 17 -27.56 16.22 -13.62
CA PRO A 17 -27.69 17.57 -13.10
C PRO A 17 -26.28 18.15 -12.93
N PHE A 18 -25.96 19.20 -13.69
CA PHE A 18 -24.90 20.12 -13.31
C PHE A 18 -25.35 20.79 -12.01
N THR A 19 -24.94 20.24 -10.87
CA THR A 19 -25.08 20.93 -9.59
C THR A 19 -24.06 22.06 -9.56
N SER A 20 -24.43 23.24 -10.06
CA SER A 20 -23.78 24.48 -9.65
C SER A 20 -24.33 24.83 -8.27
N GLU A 21 -23.86 24.16 -7.22
CA GLU A 21 -24.09 24.67 -5.88
C GLU A 21 -23.35 26.01 -5.77
N THR A 22 -24.12 27.09 -5.78
CA THR A 22 -23.59 28.41 -5.44
C THR A 22 -23.26 28.35 -3.95
N LEU A 23 -21.98 28.21 -3.61
CA LEU A 23 -21.49 28.15 -2.23
C LEU A 23 -21.66 29.52 -1.56
N THR A 24 -22.87 29.81 -1.08
CA THR A 24 -23.11 30.94 -0.19
C THR A 24 -22.76 30.56 1.24
N GLN A 25 -21.75 31.25 1.77
CA GLN A 25 -21.40 31.42 3.20
C GLN A 25 -20.92 30.21 3.99
N SER A 26 -19.60 30.04 4.02
CA SER A 26 -18.86 29.46 5.15
C SER A 26 -17.40 29.94 5.08
N SER A 27 -16.90 30.47 6.19
CA SER A 27 -15.57 31.05 6.41
C SER A 27 -14.43 30.40 5.60
N ALA A 28 -13.83 31.19 4.69
CA ALA A 28 -12.56 30.97 3.98
C ALA A 28 -12.37 29.60 3.28
N LYS A 29 -13.38 29.08 2.59
CA LYS A 29 -13.20 27.96 1.64
C LYS A 29 -12.74 28.49 0.29
N LYS A 30 -11.44 28.37 -0.04
CA LYS A 30 -10.95 28.60 -1.40
C LYS A 30 -11.67 27.61 -2.34
N ALA A 31 -12.53 28.10 -3.23
CA ALA A 31 -13.12 27.26 -4.26
C ALA A 31 -12.01 26.62 -5.11
N SER A 32 -12.17 25.39 -5.55
CA SER A 32 -11.22 24.71 -6.44
C SER A 32 -11.96 24.18 -7.67
N MET A 33 -11.45 24.45 -8.86
CA MET A 33 -12.02 24.00 -10.12
C MET A 33 -11.04 23.09 -10.85
N PHE A 34 -11.53 21.96 -11.37
CA PHE A 34 -10.73 20.93 -12.02
C PHE A 34 -11.14 20.81 -13.50
N GLU A 35 -10.24 21.22 -14.40
CA GLU A 35 -10.38 21.11 -15.84
C GLU A 35 -10.12 19.66 -16.30
N CYS A 36 -11.11 19.07 -16.95
CA CYS A 36 -11.08 17.71 -17.51
C CYS A 36 -11.66 17.66 -18.94
N VAL A 37 -11.56 18.76 -19.69
CA VAL A 37 -11.98 18.84 -21.10
C VAL A 37 -11.05 18.01 -22.00
N PRO A 38 -11.46 17.68 -23.24
CA PRO A 38 -10.64 16.91 -24.17
C PRO A 38 -9.21 17.46 -24.33
N GLU A 39 -8.28 16.56 -24.65
CA GLU A 39 -6.83 16.84 -24.73
C GLU A 39 -6.46 17.65 -25.99
N LYS A 40 -6.92 18.91 -26.05
CA LYS A 40 -6.61 19.90 -27.10
C LYS A 40 -6.13 21.19 -26.44
N LEU A 41 -4.87 21.57 -26.68
CA LEU A 41 -4.24 22.69 -25.98
C LEU A 41 -5.03 24.00 -26.07
N GLN A 42 -5.46 24.41 -27.27
CA GLN A 42 -6.23 25.65 -27.43
C GLN A 42 -7.54 25.65 -26.64
N LEU A 43 -8.25 24.51 -26.60
CA LEU A 43 -9.49 24.39 -25.84
C LEU A 43 -9.23 24.58 -24.33
N LYS A 44 -8.13 24.04 -23.81
CA LYS A 44 -7.75 24.21 -22.41
C LYS A 44 -7.38 25.66 -22.09
N ILE A 45 -6.59 26.31 -22.95
CA ILE A 45 -6.27 27.75 -22.84
C ILE A 45 -7.55 28.59 -22.77
N ASP A 46 -8.48 28.36 -23.70
CA ASP A 46 -9.75 29.08 -23.75
C ASP A 46 -10.60 28.80 -22.49
N THR A 47 -10.62 27.54 -22.01
CA THR A 47 -11.32 27.13 -20.79
C THR A 47 -10.78 27.88 -19.56
N PHE A 48 -9.46 28.00 -19.38
CA PHE A 48 -8.90 28.74 -18.24
C PHE A 48 -9.26 30.23 -18.26
N ALA A 49 -9.32 30.85 -19.44
CA ALA A 49 -9.76 32.24 -19.59
C ALA A 49 -11.23 32.43 -19.22
N GLU A 50 -12.09 31.51 -19.68
CA GLU A 50 -13.52 31.51 -19.32
C GLU A 50 -13.73 31.31 -17.82
N LEU A 51 -12.97 30.39 -17.21
CA LEU A 51 -13.01 30.12 -15.78
C LEU A 51 -12.53 31.32 -14.95
N GLU A 52 -11.46 32.01 -15.37
CA GLU A 52 -10.99 33.24 -14.70
C GLU A 52 -12.08 34.32 -14.66
N ALA A 53 -12.84 34.49 -15.75
CA ALA A 53 -13.87 35.52 -15.84
C ALA A 53 -15.06 35.31 -14.90
N ILE A 54 -15.33 34.07 -14.47
CA ILE A 54 -16.53 33.73 -13.68
C ILE A 54 -16.23 33.27 -12.25
N ALA A 55 -15.00 32.84 -11.96
CA ALA A 55 -14.65 32.27 -10.67
C ALA A 55 -14.30 33.36 -9.63
N PRO A 56 -14.43 33.05 -8.33
CA PRO A 56 -13.92 33.91 -7.26
C PRO A 56 -12.43 34.23 -7.43
N THR A 57 -12.02 35.41 -6.96
CA THR A 57 -10.64 35.91 -7.07
C THR A 57 -9.62 35.07 -6.30
N ASP A 58 -10.05 34.22 -5.38
CA ASP A 58 -9.23 33.30 -4.58
C ASP A 58 -9.37 31.83 -5.01
N CYS A 59 -10.09 31.55 -6.11
CA CYS A 59 -10.28 30.20 -6.63
C CYS A 59 -8.95 29.54 -7.06
N ILE A 60 -8.75 28.27 -6.75
CA ILE A 60 -7.64 27.48 -7.30
C ILE A 60 -8.13 26.81 -8.58
N PHE A 61 -7.33 26.85 -9.64
CA PHE A 61 -7.66 26.16 -10.88
C PHE A 61 -6.65 25.07 -11.14
N ALA A 62 -7.12 23.86 -11.41
CA ALA A 62 -6.26 22.73 -11.68
C ALA A 62 -6.67 22.02 -12.97
N THR A 63 -5.72 21.43 -13.69
CA THR A 63 -5.99 20.61 -14.88
C THR A 63 -5.61 19.15 -14.64
N ASN A 64 -6.49 18.23 -15.06
CA ASN A 64 -6.23 16.78 -15.10
C ASN A 64 -5.48 16.34 -16.38
N SER A 65 -4.95 17.29 -17.14
CA SER A 65 -4.11 16.99 -18.30
C SER A 65 -2.92 16.12 -17.90
N SER A 66 -2.77 14.99 -18.59
CA SER A 66 -1.64 14.05 -18.41
C SER A 66 -0.51 14.31 -19.40
N SER A 67 -0.77 15.10 -20.45
CA SER A 67 0.16 15.38 -21.55
C SER A 67 0.72 16.80 -21.49
N TYR A 68 -0.15 17.78 -21.33
CA TYR A 68 0.20 19.21 -21.31
C TYR A 68 0.44 19.70 -19.89
N LYS A 69 1.48 20.50 -19.73
CA LYS A 69 1.79 21.20 -18.49
C LYS A 69 0.90 22.42 -18.36
N SER A 70 0.54 22.79 -17.14
CA SER A 70 -0.33 23.94 -16.93
C SER A 70 0.34 25.26 -17.34
N SER A 71 1.68 25.34 -17.40
CA SER A 71 2.40 26.49 -17.99
C SER A 71 2.04 26.76 -19.45
N GLU A 72 1.66 25.72 -20.21
CA GLU A 72 1.24 25.83 -21.60
C GLU A 72 -0.19 26.40 -21.73
N MET A 73 -0.91 26.53 -20.63
CA MET A 73 -2.33 26.94 -20.58
C MET A 73 -2.52 28.38 -20.07
N LEU A 74 -1.42 29.11 -19.84
CA LEU A 74 -1.44 30.40 -19.15
C LEU A 74 -1.63 31.62 -20.08
N GLU A 75 -1.76 31.42 -21.39
CA GLU A 75 -1.70 32.51 -22.39
C GLU A 75 -2.77 33.58 -22.18
N LYS A 76 -3.99 33.18 -21.83
CA LYS A 76 -5.17 34.05 -21.76
C LYS A 76 -5.62 34.39 -20.34
N VAL A 77 -4.78 34.14 -19.34
CA VAL A 77 -5.09 34.45 -17.93
C VAL A 77 -4.18 35.53 -17.38
N SER A 78 -4.67 36.29 -16.40
CA SER A 78 -3.87 37.32 -15.73
C SER A 78 -2.71 36.72 -14.92
N ASP A 79 -1.65 37.51 -14.68
CA ASP A 79 -0.53 37.08 -13.85
C ASP A 79 -0.94 36.72 -12.42
N ALA A 80 -1.96 37.40 -11.88
CA ALA A 80 -2.53 37.08 -10.58
C ALA A 80 -3.24 35.71 -10.55
N THR A 81 -3.75 35.25 -11.68
CA THR A 81 -4.38 33.94 -11.80
C THR A 81 -3.37 32.83 -12.03
N LYS A 82 -2.27 33.09 -12.73
CA LYS A 82 -1.18 32.12 -12.93
C LYS A 82 -0.66 31.54 -11.62
N THR A 83 -0.57 32.35 -10.56
CA THR A 83 -0.13 31.87 -9.23
C THR A 83 -1.11 30.88 -8.59
N ARG A 84 -2.32 30.74 -9.13
CA ARG A 84 -3.37 29.84 -8.64
C ARG A 84 -3.67 28.67 -9.59
N ILE A 85 -2.85 28.48 -10.63
CA ILE A 85 -2.97 27.40 -11.60
C ILE A 85 -1.95 26.30 -11.30
N LEU A 86 -2.37 25.03 -11.44
CA LEU A 86 -1.48 23.87 -11.36
C LEU A 86 -2.01 22.67 -12.18
N ASN A 87 -1.19 21.65 -12.36
CA ASN A 87 -1.70 20.34 -12.77
C ASN A 87 -2.09 19.50 -11.53
N THR A 88 -3.20 18.76 -11.64
CA THR A 88 -3.67 17.72 -10.71
C THR A 88 -4.02 16.47 -11.50
N HIS A 89 -3.11 15.52 -11.60
CA HIS A 89 -3.26 14.32 -12.41
C HIS A 89 -3.81 13.15 -11.58
N TYR A 90 -4.88 12.52 -12.06
CA TYR A 90 -5.52 11.35 -11.47
C TYR A 90 -5.22 10.08 -12.27
N PHE A 91 -5.27 8.92 -11.61
CA PHE A 91 -4.97 7.65 -12.25
C PHE A 91 -6.22 6.79 -12.43
N MET A 92 -6.23 6.03 -13.53
CA MET A 92 -7.21 4.99 -13.80
C MET A 92 -6.63 3.61 -13.48
N PRO A 93 -7.42 2.65 -12.98
CA PRO A 93 -8.85 2.77 -12.63
C PRO A 93 -9.12 3.54 -11.33
N PRO A 94 -10.37 3.97 -11.05
CA PRO A 94 -10.72 4.86 -9.93
C PRO A 94 -10.36 4.35 -8.51
N LYS A 95 -9.99 3.07 -8.37
CA LYS A 95 -9.45 2.50 -7.12
C LYS A 95 -8.03 2.98 -6.81
N ILE A 96 -7.32 3.56 -7.77
CA ILE A 96 -6.00 4.13 -7.55
C ILE A 96 -6.18 5.50 -6.90
N MET A 97 -6.04 5.56 -5.58
CA MET A 97 -6.18 6.81 -4.82
C MET A 97 -4.98 7.75 -4.96
N ALA A 98 -3.96 7.41 -5.75
CA ALA A 98 -2.83 8.31 -5.98
C ALA A 98 -3.27 9.53 -6.81
N THR A 99 -2.65 10.67 -6.59
CA THR A 99 -2.82 11.86 -7.44
C THR A 99 -1.53 12.67 -7.44
N GLU A 100 -1.17 13.26 -8.57
CA GLU A 100 0.03 14.08 -8.70
C GLU A 100 -0.33 15.56 -8.77
N LEU A 101 0.34 16.37 -7.96
CA LEU A 101 0.28 17.82 -8.01
C LEU A 101 1.56 18.34 -8.65
N MET A 102 1.48 19.22 -9.64
CA MET A 102 2.68 19.78 -10.28
C MET A 102 2.53 21.28 -10.50
N THR A 103 3.58 22.03 -10.14
CA THR A 103 3.68 23.47 -10.39
C THR A 103 3.95 23.77 -11.86
N ASP A 104 3.46 24.91 -12.35
CA ASP A 104 3.87 25.54 -13.61
C ASP A 104 5.06 26.50 -13.49
N GLY A 105 5.65 26.61 -12.29
CA GLY A 105 6.71 27.58 -11.96
C GLY A 105 6.20 28.94 -11.48
N HIS A 106 4.91 29.24 -11.66
CA HIS A 106 4.23 30.41 -11.10
C HIS A 106 3.34 30.06 -9.90
N THR A 107 2.87 28.81 -9.81
CA THR A 107 1.99 28.33 -8.73
C THR A 107 2.54 28.67 -7.34
N SER A 108 1.70 29.32 -6.55
CA SER A 108 1.93 29.63 -5.15
C SER A 108 2.24 28.38 -4.33
N PRO A 109 3.37 28.31 -3.60
CA PRO A 109 3.74 27.14 -2.79
C PRO A 109 2.70 26.72 -1.75
N GLU A 110 1.96 27.69 -1.19
CA GLU A 110 0.91 27.47 -0.19
C GLU A 110 -0.29 26.68 -0.73
N ILE A 111 -0.50 26.65 -2.05
CA ILE A 111 -1.56 25.87 -2.68
C ILE A 111 -1.30 24.38 -2.54
N PHE A 112 -0.04 23.95 -2.61
CA PHE A 112 0.31 22.53 -2.47
C PHE A 112 -0.03 22.02 -1.08
N ALA A 113 0.37 22.73 -0.02
CA ALA A 113 0.04 22.34 1.35
C ALA A 113 -1.48 22.26 1.58
N PHE A 114 -2.22 23.25 1.05
CA PHE A 114 -3.68 23.26 1.14
C PHE A 114 -4.31 22.06 0.40
N LEU A 115 -3.94 21.82 -0.86
CA LEU A 115 -4.50 20.73 -1.66
C LEU A 115 -4.07 19.36 -1.13
N GLU A 116 -2.86 19.21 -0.62
CA GLU A 116 -2.41 17.98 0.01
C GLU A 116 -3.33 17.59 1.17
N GLU A 117 -3.62 18.55 2.05
CA GLU A 117 -4.53 18.38 3.19
C GLU A 117 -5.96 18.02 2.73
N ARG A 118 -6.53 18.79 1.79
CA ARG A 118 -7.90 18.55 1.28
C ARG A 118 -8.02 17.21 0.54
N PHE A 119 -7.00 16.82 -0.20
CA PHE A 119 -6.98 15.55 -0.93
C PHE A 119 -6.87 14.37 0.02
N GLN A 120 -6.06 14.48 1.07
CA GLN A 120 -5.98 13.46 2.12
C GLN A 120 -7.31 13.28 2.85
N GLU A 121 -8.02 14.38 3.16
CA GLU A 121 -9.38 14.32 3.74
C GLU A 121 -10.38 13.59 2.83
N ALA A 122 -10.23 13.75 1.51
CA ALA A 122 -11.03 13.05 0.51
C ALA A 122 -10.59 11.59 0.24
N GLY A 123 -9.57 11.09 0.97
CA GLY A 123 -9.03 9.73 0.82
C GLY A 123 -8.04 9.55 -0.32
N LEU A 124 -7.65 10.63 -1.00
CA LEU A 124 -6.59 10.62 -2.00
C LEU A 124 -5.20 10.64 -1.35
N ARG A 125 -4.19 10.26 -2.13
CA ARG A 125 -2.77 10.26 -1.76
C ARG A 125 -2.01 11.17 -2.72
N PRO A 126 -1.85 12.46 -2.36
CA PRO A 126 -1.18 13.44 -3.20
C PRO A 126 0.34 13.26 -3.21
N TYR A 127 0.95 13.42 -4.39
CA TYR A 127 2.39 13.39 -4.61
C TYR A 127 2.81 14.64 -5.39
N VAL A 128 3.71 15.44 -4.82
CA VAL A 128 4.06 16.76 -5.39
C VAL A 128 5.30 16.68 -6.27
N ALA A 129 5.14 16.97 -7.56
CA ALA A 129 6.21 17.28 -8.48
C ALA A 129 6.65 18.74 -8.28
N ARG A 130 7.80 18.92 -7.61
CA ARG A 130 8.34 20.23 -7.20
C ARG A 130 8.76 21.15 -8.35
N LYS A 131 8.84 20.60 -9.56
CA LYS A 131 9.16 21.30 -10.80
C LYS A 131 8.35 20.65 -11.91
N GLU A 132 8.17 21.39 -12.99
CA GLU A 132 7.61 20.84 -14.20
C GLU A 132 8.40 19.62 -14.68
N SER A 133 7.66 18.57 -15.02
CA SER A 133 8.18 17.33 -15.54
C SER A 133 7.22 16.81 -16.59
N THR A 134 7.70 16.61 -17.82
CA THR A 134 6.92 15.93 -18.85
C THR A 134 6.67 14.50 -18.39
N GLY A 135 5.39 14.13 -18.26
CA GLY A 135 4.98 12.85 -17.65
C GLY A 135 5.06 12.84 -16.12
N PHE A 136 5.06 14.00 -15.45
CA PHE A 136 4.97 14.10 -14.00
C PHE A 136 6.07 13.28 -13.28
N ILE A 137 5.72 12.55 -12.21
CA ILE A 137 6.61 11.63 -11.50
C ILE A 137 6.41 10.22 -12.04
N PHE A 138 5.16 9.71 -11.99
CA PHE A 138 4.87 8.31 -12.30
C PHE A 138 4.96 8.01 -13.80
N ASN A 139 4.34 8.81 -14.67
CA ASN A 139 4.38 8.54 -16.11
C ASN A 139 5.81 8.64 -16.66
N ARG A 140 6.66 9.51 -16.10
CA ARG A 140 8.08 9.60 -16.41
C ARG A 140 8.84 8.34 -15.99
N LEU A 141 8.55 7.81 -14.80
CA LEU A 141 9.10 6.53 -14.33
C LEU A 141 8.64 5.38 -15.25
N TRP A 142 7.34 5.31 -15.53
CA TRP A 142 6.76 4.29 -16.39
C TRP A 142 7.31 4.34 -17.82
N ALA A 143 7.53 5.53 -18.37
CA ALA A 143 8.16 5.69 -19.67
C ALA A 143 9.59 5.10 -19.73
N ALA A 144 10.35 5.18 -18.63
CA ALA A 144 11.67 4.56 -18.55
C ALA A 144 11.59 3.03 -18.52
N VAL A 145 10.72 2.47 -17.68
CA VAL A 145 10.49 1.01 -17.61
C VAL A 145 10.01 0.48 -18.96
N LYS A 146 8.99 1.10 -19.54
CA LYS A 146 8.44 0.71 -20.84
C LYS A 146 9.48 0.78 -21.97
N ARG A 147 10.27 1.85 -22.03
CA ARG A 147 11.33 1.97 -23.04
C ARG A 147 12.30 0.80 -22.93
N GLU A 148 12.68 0.43 -21.72
CA GLU A 148 13.66 -0.64 -21.51
C GLU A 148 13.12 -2.03 -21.84
N LEU A 149 11.87 -2.32 -21.45
CA LEU A 149 11.19 -3.56 -21.84
C LEU A 149 11.13 -3.70 -23.37
N LEU A 150 10.80 -2.61 -24.08
CA LEU A 150 10.78 -2.61 -25.55
C LEU A 150 12.17 -2.79 -26.17
N THR A 151 13.22 -2.22 -25.57
CA THR A 151 14.60 -2.44 -26.02
C THR A 151 15.02 -3.90 -25.86
N ILE A 152 14.73 -4.52 -24.71
CA ILE A 152 15.04 -5.93 -24.44
C ILE A 152 14.34 -6.86 -25.46
N LEU A 153 13.08 -6.55 -25.81
CA LEU A 153 12.35 -7.25 -26.87
C LEU A 153 12.99 -7.04 -28.25
N ALA A 154 13.40 -5.80 -28.58
CA ALA A 154 14.01 -5.48 -29.86
C ALA A 154 15.40 -6.11 -30.04
N GLU A 155 16.11 -6.34 -28.94
CA GLU A 155 17.41 -7.04 -28.91
C GLU A 155 17.27 -8.57 -28.82
N ASP A 156 16.03 -9.09 -28.83
CA ASP A 156 15.71 -10.52 -28.76
C ASP A 156 16.30 -11.23 -27.51
N VAL A 157 16.38 -10.50 -26.39
CA VAL A 157 16.94 -11.01 -25.13
C VAL A 157 15.94 -11.88 -24.38
N ALA A 158 14.64 -11.56 -24.44
CA ALA A 158 13.57 -12.31 -23.79
C ALA A 158 12.21 -12.02 -24.45
N ASP A 159 11.24 -12.92 -24.27
CA ASP A 159 9.85 -12.73 -24.69
C ASP A 159 8.99 -12.00 -23.63
N VAL A 160 7.79 -11.57 -24.04
CA VAL A 160 6.87 -10.82 -23.17
C VAL A 160 6.48 -11.60 -21.89
N PRO A 161 6.08 -12.90 -21.95
CA PRO A 161 5.75 -13.65 -20.74
C PRO A 161 6.91 -13.75 -19.74
N THR A 162 8.14 -13.93 -20.22
CA THR A 162 9.34 -13.97 -19.37
C THR A 162 9.57 -12.64 -18.67
N LEU A 163 9.43 -11.52 -19.41
CA LEU A 163 9.62 -10.17 -18.87
C LEU A 163 8.58 -9.81 -17.81
N ASP A 164 7.32 -10.16 -18.04
CA ASP A 164 6.26 -9.92 -17.06
C ASP A 164 6.46 -10.76 -15.79
N ALA A 165 6.86 -12.04 -15.93
CA ALA A 165 7.10 -12.93 -14.80
C ALA A 165 8.24 -12.42 -13.91
N ILE A 166 9.39 -12.09 -14.48
CA ILE A 166 10.54 -11.61 -13.70
C ILE A 166 10.26 -10.24 -13.06
N TYR A 167 9.54 -9.35 -13.74
CA TYR A 167 9.14 -8.07 -13.17
C TYR A 167 8.21 -8.27 -11.97
N SER A 168 7.25 -9.19 -12.06
CA SER A 168 6.36 -9.54 -10.96
C SER A 168 7.11 -10.11 -9.76
N ASP A 169 8.00 -11.06 -9.97
CA ASP A 169 8.73 -11.72 -8.88
C ASP A 169 9.69 -10.76 -8.16
N VAL A 170 10.42 -9.95 -8.92
CA VAL A 170 11.46 -9.07 -8.35
C VAL A 170 10.87 -7.78 -7.80
N ILE A 171 9.94 -7.14 -8.52
CA ILE A 171 9.44 -5.80 -8.17
C ILE A 171 8.14 -5.86 -7.36
N LEU A 172 7.14 -6.62 -7.83
CA LEU A 172 5.83 -6.64 -7.17
C LEU A 172 5.86 -7.46 -5.88
N SER A 173 6.52 -8.62 -5.91
CA SER A 173 6.61 -9.55 -4.77
C SER A 173 7.76 -9.22 -3.82
N GLY A 174 8.83 -8.60 -4.32
CA GLY A 174 10.03 -8.30 -3.53
C GLY A 174 9.83 -7.29 -2.39
N HIS A 175 8.72 -6.53 -2.38
CA HIS A 175 8.32 -5.58 -1.32
C HIS A 175 9.34 -4.48 -0.95
N TYR A 176 10.42 -4.28 -1.71
CA TYR A 176 11.40 -3.21 -1.48
C TYR A 176 11.21 -2.04 -2.46
N PRO A 177 10.86 -0.83 -1.97
CA PRO A 177 10.90 0.37 -2.80
C PRO A 177 12.31 0.65 -3.35
N PRO A 178 12.45 1.22 -4.57
CA PRO A 178 13.74 1.31 -5.27
C PRO A 178 14.86 1.99 -4.47
N PHE A 179 14.57 3.13 -3.83
CA PHE A 179 15.58 3.83 -3.03
C PHE A 179 16.00 3.07 -1.78
N LYS A 180 15.08 2.31 -1.17
CA LYS A 180 15.42 1.45 -0.01
C LYS A 180 16.29 0.29 -0.44
N LEU A 181 16.01 -0.29 -1.61
CA LEU A 181 16.84 -1.36 -2.17
C LEU A 181 18.26 -0.84 -2.48
N MET A 182 18.39 0.35 -3.08
CA MET A 182 19.71 0.97 -3.31
C MET A 182 20.48 1.23 -2.01
N ASP A 183 19.82 1.73 -0.96
CA ASP A 183 20.45 1.92 0.35
C ASP A 183 20.86 0.59 1.00
N LEU A 184 20.09 -0.47 0.80
CA LEU A 184 20.39 -1.81 1.30
C LEU A 184 21.59 -2.43 0.57
N THR A 185 21.68 -2.27 -0.75
CA THR A 185 22.81 -2.72 -1.57
C THR A 185 24.08 -1.92 -1.27
N GLY A 186 23.96 -0.61 -1.05
CA GLY A 186 25.05 0.31 -0.81
C GLY A 186 25.34 1.21 -2.02
N LEU A 187 25.39 2.52 -1.79
CA LEU A 187 25.41 3.51 -2.88
C LEU A 187 26.71 3.54 -3.68
N ASP A 188 27.82 3.18 -3.06
CA ASP A 188 29.10 2.93 -3.74
C ASP A 188 29.04 1.72 -4.68
N THR A 189 28.41 0.63 -4.25
CA THR A 189 28.16 -0.55 -5.10
C THR A 189 27.26 -0.20 -6.28
N ILE A 190 26.17 0.56 -6.04
CA ILE A 190 25.31 1.08 -7.12
C ILE A 190 26.12 1.93 -8.10
N ALA A 191 26.99 2.82 -7.61
CA ALA A 191 27.81 3.67 -8.47
C ALA A 191 28.78 2.87 -9.37
N LEU A 192 29.34 1.76 -8.88
CA LEU A 192 30.20 0.88 -9.68
C LEU A 192 29.42 0.17 -10.79
N ILE A 193 28.21 -0.31 -10.48
CA ILE A 193 27.32 -0.95 -11.46
C ILE A 193 26.91 0.05 -12.54
N GLU A 194 26.48 1.25 -12.15
CA GLU A 194 26.07 2.29 -13.09
C GLU A 194 27.24 2.78 -13.96
N GLU A 195 28.46 2.89 -13.42
CA GLU A 195 29.64 3.25 -14.22
C GLU A 195 29.94 2.21 -15.30
N HIS A 196 29.77 0.93 -14.98
CA HIS A 196 29.89 -0.15 -15.96
C HIS A 196 28.82 -0.03 -17.06
N TYR A 197 27.55 0.13 -16.69
CA TYR A 197 26.46 0.28 -17.65
C TYR A 197 26.58 1.54 -18.52
N ILE A 198 26.99 2.67 -17.95
CA ILE A 198 27.26 3.90 -18.70
C ILE A 198 28.32 3.65 -19.78
N LYS A 199 29.40 2.95 -19.44
CA LYS A 199 30.48 2.67 -20.40
C LYS A 199 30.04 1.68 -21.49
N GLU A 200 29.40 0.60 -21.09
CA GLU A 200 28.99 -0.48 -22.01
C GLU A 200 27.87 -0.02 -22.95
N ARG A 201 26.85 0.64 -22.39
CA ARG A 201 25.63 1.04 -23.10
C ARG A 201 25.65 2.49 -23.58
N LYS A 202 26.76 3.21 -23.36
CA LYS A 202 26.98 4.61 -23.77
C LYS A 202 25.88 5.56 -23.26
N LEU A 203 25.47 5.36 -22.02
CA LEU A 203 24.40 6.14 -21.38
C LEU A 203 24.93 7.49 -20.85
N PRO A 204 24.06 8.50 -20.64
CA PRO A 204 24.44 9.74 -19.96
C PRO A 204 24.89 9.47 -18.52
N SER A 205 25.88 10.22 -18.01
CA SER A 205 26.41 10.06 -16.65
C SER A 205 25.72 10.91 -15.58
N THR A 206 24.76 11.77 -15.96
CA THR A 206 24.23 12.83 -15.10
C THR A 206 23.68 12.32 -13.76
N HIS A 207 23.04 11.14 -13.74
CA HIS A 207 22.52 10.52 -12.53
C HIS A 207 23.63 9.99 -11.62
N LEU A 208 24.68 9.38 -12.19
CA LEU A 208 25.85 8.90 -11.45
C LEU A 208 26.64 10.07 -10.84
N ASP A 209 26.82 11.15 -11.60
CA ASP A 209 27.49 12.37 -11.12
C ASP A 209 26.71 13.01 -9.96
N TYR A 210 25.37 13.02 -10.06
CA TYR A 210 24.50 13.45 -8.97
C TYR A 210 24.65 12.56 -7.72
N LEU A 211 24.62 11.24 -7.88
CA LEU A 211 24.79 10.28 -6.77
C LEU A 211 26.14 10.47 -6.07
N ARG A 212 27.22 10.58 -6.85
CA ARG A 212 28.59 10.78 -6.35
C ARG A 212 28.70 12.07 -5.56
N LYS A 213 28.26 13.19 -6.15
CA LYS A 213 28.38 14.53 -5.55
C LYS A 213 27.54 14.69 -4.28
N ASN A 214 26.30 14.21 -4.29
CA ASN A 214 25.33 14.52 -3.22
C ASN A 214 25.29 13.48 -2.10
N TYR A 215 25.81 12.27 -2.32
CA TYR A 215 25.77 11.19 -1.33
C TYR A 215 27.14 10.59 -1.06
N ILE A 216 27.80 10.00 -2.06
CA ILE A 216 29.03 9.23 -1.85
C ILE A 216 30.19 10.11 -1.38
N ALA A 217 30.39 11.29 -1.98
CA ALA A 217 31.42 12.24 -1.55
C ALA A 217 31.19 12.74 -0.12
N GLN A 218 29.96 12.63 0.40
CA GLN A 218 29.61 12.95 1.78
C GLN A 218 29.65 11.71 2.69
N GLY A 219 30.20 10.58 2.23
CA GLY A 219 30.25 9.32 2.97
C GLY A 219 28.88 8.69 3.25
N LYS A 220 27.82 9.10 2.53
CA LYS A 220 26.50 8.48 2.63
C LYS A 220 26.45 7.29 1.68
N LEU A 221 26.58 6.08 2.22
CA LEU A 221 26.71 4.84 1.45
C LEU A 221 25.52 3.88 1.62
N GLY A 222 24.40 4.35 2.18
CA GLY A 222 23.25 3.51 2.49
C GLY A 222 23.32 2.92 3.90
N CYS A 223 22.68 1.76 4.10
CA CYS A 223 22.52 1.14 5.43
C CYS A 223 23.84 0.76 6.10
N LYS A 224 24.91 0.55 5.33
CA LYS A 224 26.26 0.24 5.87
C LYS A 224 27.01 1.47 6.37
N SER A 225 26.55 2.68 6.05
CA SER A 225 27.19 3.92 6.49
C SER A 225 26.51 4.46 7.75
N PRO A 226 27.27 4.89 8.78
CA PRO A 226 26.72 5.59 9.93
C PRO A 226 26.09 6.94 9.56
N ARG A 227 26.30 7.44 8.33
CA ARG A 227 25.69 8.64 7.77
C ARG A 227 24.44 8.35 6.93
N GLY A 228 24.04 7.08 6.79
CA GLY A 228 22.93 6.64 5.97
C GLY A 228 23.21 6.71 4.47
N GLY A 229 22.15 6.89 3.68
CA GLY A 229 22.18 6.98 2.22
C GLY A 229 21.16 7.99 1.71
N PHE A 230 20.26 7.54 0.85
CA PHE A 230 19.07 8.30 0.45
C PHE A 230 18.15 8.58 1.64
N TYR A 231 18.06 7.63 2.56
CA TYR A 231 17.40 7.81 3.83
C TYR A 231 18.43 8.15 4.92
N PRO A 232 18.02 8.87 5.98
CA PRO A 232 18.85 9.06 7.16
C PRO A 232 19.41 7.72 7.65
N PRO A 233 20.59 7.70 8.30
CA PRO A 233 21.05 6.49 8.96
C PRO A 233 19.91 6.04 9.85
N THR A 234 19.54 4.76 9.76
CA THR A 234 18.67 4.18 10.75
C THR A 234 19.36 4.50 12.06
N THR A 235 18.78 5.39 12.87
CA THR A 235 19.15 5.47 14.27
C THR A 235 18.84 4.07 14.75
N THR A 236 19.87 3.24 14.82
CA THR A 236 20.00 2.35 15.94
C THR A 236 20.15 3.29 17.14
N THR A 237 19.06 3.96 17.53
CA THR A 237 18.64 3.80 18.90
C THR A 237 18.68 2.29 19.02
N THR A 238 19.64 1.80 19.77
CA THR A 238 19.47 0.55 20.47
C THR A 238 18.30 0.75 21.44
N THR A 239 17.11 1.16 20.97
CA THR A 239 15.96 0.31 21.15
C THR A 239 16.35 -1.02 20.55
N THR A 240 17.04 -1.80 21.37
CA THR A 240 16.47 -3.06 21.83
C THR A 240 14.99 -2.87 22.18
N THR A 241 14.14 -2.48 21.23
CA THR A 241 13.01 -3.35 20.97
C THR A 241 13.69 -4.48 20.20
N PRO A 242 13.97 -5.61 20.86
CA PRO A 242 14.37 -6.79 20.11
C PRO A 242 13.32 -6.88 19.00
N HIS A 243 13.71 -6.98 17.73
CA HIS A 243 12.90 -7.84 16.89
C HIS A 243 12.85 -9.13 17.71
N PRO A 244 11.66 -9.55 18.17
CA PRO A 244 11.59 -10.78 18.94
C PRO A 244 12.34 -11.82 18.10
N PRO A 245 13.26 -12.58 18.71
CA PRO A 245 14.07 -13.55 17.98
C PRO A 245 13.17 -14.26 16.97
N ARG A 246 13.59 -14.40 15.70
CA ARG A 246 12.75 -15.04 14.67
C ARG A 246 12.35 -16.41 15.20
N GLN A 247 11.13 -16.51 15.69
CA GLN A 247 10.58 -17.70 16.31
C GLN A 247 9.75 -18.39 15.24
N ILE A 248 10.12 -19.64 14.94
CA ILE A 248 9.30 -20.52 14.15
C ILE A 248 8.24 -21.07 15.10
N LEU A 249 6.96 -20.87 14.79
CA LEU A 249 5.90 -21.56 15.50
C LEU A 249 5.59 -22.88 14.79
N ALA A 250 5.46 -23.94 15.56
CA ALA A 250 5.14 -25.26 15.04
C ALA A 250 4.04 -25.91 15.88
N LEU A 251 3.24 -26.77 15.24
CA LEU A 251 2.28 -27.61 15.92
C LEU A 251 2.84 -29.03 16.00
N ASP A 252 2.92 -29.57 17.21
CA ASP A 252 3.15 -30.98 17.44
C ASP A 252 1.80 -31.67 17.62
N LEU A 253 1.54 -32.69 16.80
CA LEU A 253 0.32 -33.49 16.87
C LEU A 253 0.31 -34.47 18.06
N GLY A 254 1.45 -34.68 18.72
CA GLY A 254 1.56 -35.54 19.90
C GLY A 254 1.63 -37.04 19.61
N PHE A 255 1.90 -37.44 18.37
CA PHE A 255 1.97 -38.85 17.94
C PHE A 255 3.20 -39.61 18.45
N SER A 256 4.20 -38.91 18.96
CA SER A 256 5.44 -39.46 19.50
C SER A 256 5.31 -39.99 20.94
N SER A 257 4.19 -39.73 21.62
CA SER A 257 3.97 -40.16 23.01
C SER A 257 3.52 -41.63 23.10
N PRO A 258 4.16 -42.46 23.93
CA PRO A 258 3.85 -43.89 24.04
C PRO A 258 2.45 -44.21 24.58
N THR A 259 1.78 -43.25 25.22
CA THR A 259 0.48 -43.48 25.89
C THR A 259 -0.75 -43.23 25.00
N ARG A 260 -0.60 -42.68 23.79
CA ARG A 260 -1.68 -42.40 22.81
C ARG A 260 -2.99 -41.72 23.33
N PRO A 261 -3.04 -40.84 24.36
CA PRO A 261 -4.21 -39.99 24.50
C PRO A 261 -4.22 -38.93 23.38
N LEU A 262 -5.40 -38.65 22.82
CA LEU A 262 -5.63 -37.67 21.72
C LEU A 262 -5.26 -36.21 22.10
N ASN A 263 -4.94 -35.95 23.37
CA ASN A 263 -4.68 -34.62 23.93
C ASN A 263 -3.19 -34.33 24.19
N ASN A 264 -2.27 -34.98 23.49
CA ASN A 264 -0.82 -34.77 23.69
C ASN A 264 -0.21 -33.71 22.76
N GLY A 265 -1.03 -33.03 21.95
CA GLY A 265 -0.52 -32.02 21.04
C GLY A 265 0.01 -30.78 21.76
N ALA A 266 0.85 -30.03 21.06
CA ALA A 266 1.45 -28.82 21.59
C ALA A 266 1.63 -27.74 20.53
N LEU A 267 1.53 -26.49 20.94
CA LEU A 267 2.04 -25.34 20.20
C LEU A 267 3.46 -25.08 20.68
N LEU A 268 4.42 -25.13 19.76
CA LEU A 268 5.85 -24.97 20.03
C LEU A 268 6.36 -23.65 19.47
N THR A 269 7.35 -23.07 20.15
CA THR A 269 8.26 -22.08 19.58
C THR A 269 9.61 -22.72 19.33
N ILE A 270 10.19 -22.48 18.15
CA ILE A 270 11.49 -22.98 17.73
C ILE A 270 12.38 -21.77 17.48
N THR A 271 13.46 -21.68 18.25
CA THR A 271 14.47 -20.62 18.09
C THR A 271 15.66 -21.19 17.31
N PRO A 272 15.96 -20.69 16.10
CA PRO A 272 17.14 -21.08 15.35
C PRO A 272 18.41 -20.58 16.04
N GLY A 273 19.40 -21.46 16.24
CA GLY A 273 20.70 -21.08 16.80
C GLY A 273 21.75 -22.18 16.63
N PRO A 274 23.06 -21.84 16.54
CA PRO A 274 24.12 -22.83 16.59
C PRO A 274 24.35 -23.33 18.04
N PRO A 275 24.59 -24.63 18.28
CA PRO A 275 24.81 -25.71 17.31
C PRO A 275 23.54 -26.46 16.84
N ALA A 276 22.37 -26.20 17.43
CA ALA A 276 21.09 -26.79 17.02
C ALA A 276 19.90 -25.90 17.41
N ALA A 277 18.81 -25.98 16.65
CA ALA A 277 17.55 -25.30 16.97
C ALA A 277 16.95 -25.81 18.29
N THR A 278 16.42 -24.90 19.11
CA THR A 278 15.78 -25.24 20.38
C THR A 278 14.26 -25.12 20.25
N ALA A 279 13.53 -26.20 20.49
CA ALA A 279 12.07 -26.23 20.52
C ALA A 279 11.57 -26.17 21.98
N ARG A 280 10.66 -25.23 22.28
CA ARG A 280 10.03 -25.06 23.60
C ARG A 280 8.51 -25.06 23.44
N PRO A 281 7.76 -25.83 24.24
CA PRO A 281 6.30 -25.75 24.23
C PRO A 281 5.83 -24.40 24.81
N LEU A 282 4.93 -23.74 24.08
CA LEU A 282 4.16 -22.58 24.53
C LEU A 282 2.84 -23.02 25.20
N LEU A 283 2.22 -24.07 24.67
CA LEU A 283 1.00 -24.66 25.20
C LEU A 283 1.01 -26.16 24.90
N THR A 284 0.68 -26.99 25.89
CA THR A 284 0.55 -28.45 25.74
C THR A 284 -0.89 -28.87 26.04
N GLY A 285 -1.22 -30.14 25.81
CA GLY A 285 -2.56 -30.65 26.12
C GLY A 285 -3.57 -30.45 24.98
N LEU A 286 -3.11 -30.09 23.78
CA LEU A 286 -3.98 -29.80 22.65
C LEU A 286 -4.49 -31.10 22.01
N ALA A 287 -5.79 -31.14 21.72
CA ALA A 287 -6.42 -32.24 21.02
C ALA A 287 -6.13 -32.15 19.52
N LEU A 288 -5.05 -32.81 19.08
CA LEU A 288 -4.59 -32.88 17.69
C LEU A 288 -4.61 -31.51 16.96
N PRO A 289 -3.71 -30.57 17.28
CA PRO A 289 -3.71 -29.24 16.69
C PRO A 289 -3.24 -29.26 15.22
N ASP A 290 -3.88 -28.50 14.33
CA ASP A 290 -3.62 -28.61 12.87
C ASP A 290 -3.46 -27.24 12.16
N GLY A 291 -4.30 -26.27 12.48
CA GLY A 291 -4.27 -24.93 11.90
C GLY A 291 -3.51 -23.95 12.78
N LEU A 292 -2.69 -23.10 12.15
CA LEU A 292 -1.94 -22.03 12.81
C LEU A 292 -1.90 -20.78 11.92
N ALA A 293 -2.22 -19.61 12.47
CA ALA A 293 -2.03 -18.32 11.81
C ALA A 293 -1.68 -17.21 12.81
N VAL A 294 -0.92 -16.21 12.38
CA VAL A 294 -0.44 -15.11 13.23
C VAL A 294 -0.87 -13.79 12.61
N CYS A 295 -1.48 -12.85 13.37
CA CYS A 295 -1.56 -11.45 12.90
C CYS A 295 -0.27 -10.72 13.26
N PRO A 296 0.53 -10.29 12.26
CA PRO A 296 1.74 -9.50 12.52
C PRO A 296 1.42 -8.16 13.19
N CYS A 297 0.20 -7.66 12.97
CA CYS A 297 -0.30 -6.39 13.46
C CYS A 297 -0.49 -6.33 14.99
N THR A 298 -0.87 -7.45 15.61
CA THR A 298 -1.27 -7.52 17.02
C THR A 298 -0.49 -8.56 17.82
N ASN A 299 0.45 -9.27 17.18
CA ASN A 299 1.16 -10.43 17.77
C ASN A 299 0.21 -11.50 18.34
N ARG A 300 -1.01 -11.60 17.81
CA ARG A 300 -1.97 -12.64 18.18
C ARG A 300 -1.79 -13.84 17.28
N VAL A 301 -1.72 -15.01 17.90
CA VAL A 301 -1.78 -16.30 17.20
C VAL A 301 -3.19 -16.86 17.32
N PHE A 302 -3.62 -17.54 16.27
CA PHE A 302 -4.84 -18.31 16.19
C PHE A 302 -4.46 -19.75 15.84
N PHE A 303 -5.00 -20.71 16.58
CA PHE A 303 -4.70 -22.12 16.33
C PHE A 303 -5.92 -22.99 16.60
N THR A 304 -6.07 -24.04 15.80
CA THR A 304 -7.19 -24.97 15.90
C THR A 304 -6.80 -26.21 16.68
N ALA A 305 -7.76 -26.80 17.37
CA ALA A 305 -7.67 -28.15 17.93
C ALA A 305 -8.78 -28.98 17.32
N MET A 306 -8.42 -30.09 16.68
CA MET A 306 -9.39 -30.94 15.99
C MET A 306 -10.39 -31.59 16.93
N GLY A 307 -10.06 -31.75 18.21
CA GLY A 307 -10.90 -32.46 19.16
C GLY A 307 -10.81 -33.98 18.96
N THR A 308 -11.88 -34.67 19.35
CA THR A 308 -12.00 -36.12 19.20
C THR A 308 -12.45 -36.44 17.77
N LEU A 309 -11.74 -37.34 17.08
CA LEU A 309 -12.10 -37.77 15.73
C LEU A 309 -13.56 -38.28 15.70
N GLY A 310 -14.37 -37.75 14.79
CA GLY A 310 -15.79 -38.10 14.70
C GLY A 310 -16.73 -37.35 15.65
N ALA A 311 -16.22 -36.48 16.54
CA ALA A 311 -17.04 -35.69 17.46
C ALA A 311 -17.08 -34.20 17.06
N ARG A 312 -18.13 -33.50 17.52
CA ARG A 312 -18.29 -32.05 17.36
C ARG A 312 -17.72 -31.25 18.55
N ASP A 313 -16.48 -31.55 18.90
CA ASP A 313 -15.77 -30.92 20.01
C ASP A 313 -14.53 -30.13 19.58
N GLY A 314 -14.36 -29.89 18.27
CA GLY A 314 -13.32 -29.04 17.72
C GLY A 314 -13.36 -27.60 18.25
N ALA A 315 -12.19 -26.96 18.29
CA ALA A 315 -12.04 -25.64 18.89
C ALA A 315 -11.10 -24.73 18.08
N LEU A 316 -11.29 -23.42 18.26
CA LEU A 316 -10.38 -22.37 17.79
C LEU A 316 -9.96 -21.53 19.00
N TYR A 317 -8.66 -21.41 19.21
CA TYR A 317 -8.07 -20.63 20.28
C TYR A 317 -7.30 -19.44 19.74
N THR A 318 -7.11 -18.44 20.60
CA THR A 318 -6.21 -17.33 20.38
C THR A 318 -5.38 -17.05 21.62
N GLY A 319 -4.21 -16.47 21.44
CA GLY A 319 -3.49 -15.80 22.52
C GLY A 319 -2.39 -14.89 21.97
N THR A 320 -1.70 -14.22 22.89
CA THR A 320 -0.64 -13.26 22.60
C THR A 320 0.76 -13.87 22.73
N LEU A 321 1.57 -13.75 21.68
CA LEU A 321 2.99 -14.11 21.67
C LEU A 321 3.82 -13.10 22.50
N PRO A 322 5.01 -13.47 23.02
CA PRO A 322 5.79 -14.70 22.77
C PRO A 322 5.62 -15.84 23.80
N GLY A 323 4.75 -15.69 24.81
CA GLY A 323 4.68 -16.63 25.95
C GLY A 323 3.31 -17.21 26.30
N LEU A 324 2.24 -16.76 25.63
CA LEU A 324 0.84 -17.19 25.73
C LEU A 324 0.30 -17.46 27.15
N ALA A 325 0.16 -16.37 27.93
CA ALA A 325 -0.51 -16.34 29.23
C ALA A 325 -2.02 -16.02 29.16
N ASP A 326 -2.53 -15.57 28.01
CA ASP A 326 -3.90 -15.08 27.79
C ASP A 326 -4.68 -15.95 26.79
N VAL A 327 -4.46 -17.27 26.81
CA VAL A 327 -5.12 -18.19 25.89
C VAL A 327 -6.64 -18.15 26.10
N GLN A 328 -7.38 -17.87 25.04
CA GLN A 328 -8.84 -17.78 25.04
C GLN A 328 -9.43 -18.61 23.90
N ALA A 329 -10.58 -19.24 24.15
CA ALA A 329 -11.35 -19.87 23.10
C ALA A 329 -12.11 -18.80 22.29
N VAL A 330 -11.82 -18.72 20.99
CA VAL A 330 -12.65 -18.00 20.02
C VAL A 330 -13.88 -18.84 19.67
N VAL A 331 -13.70 -20.15 19.57
CA VAL A 331 -14.77 -21.16 19.52
C VAL A 331 -14.41 -22.23 20.55
N ALA A 332 -15.25 -22.41 21.57
CA ALA A 332 -14.99 -23.34 22.66
C ALA A 332 -15.16 -24.80 22.22
N ALA A 333 -14.29 -25.67 22.72
CA ALA A 333 -14.43 -27.11 22.57
C ALA A 333 -15.79 -27.56 23.12
N GLY A 334 -16.46 -28.46 22.40
CA GLY A 334 -17.79 -28.97 22.77
C GLY A 334 -18.95 -27.97 22.58
N SER A 335 -18.71 -26.79 22.00
CA SER A 335 -19.79 -25.85 21.65
C SER A 335 -20.69 -26.35 20.51
N GLY A 336 -20.30 -27.43 19.82
CA GLY A 336 -20.99 -27.96 18.64
C GLY A 336 -20.76 -27.16 17.35
N ALA A 337 -19.98 -26.08 17.43
CA ALA A 337 -19.70 -25.14 16.35
C ALA A 337 -18.71 -25.65 15.30
N LEU A 338 -17.75 -26.47 15.73
CA LEU A 338 -16.69 -27.02 14.89
C LEU A 338 -16.62 -28.53 15.12
N HIS A 339 -16.45 -29.28 14.03
CA HIS A 339 -16.25 -30.72 14.03
C HIS A 339 -14.76 -31.03 14.07
N THR A 340 -14.08 -30.85 12.94
CA THR A 340 -12.64 -31.12 12.78
C THR A 340 -12.00 -29.91 12.13
N PRO A 341 -11.79 -28.82 12.90
CA PRO A 341 -11.19 -27.60 12.39
C PRO A 341 -9.74 -27.85 11.97
N LYS A 342 -9.44 -27.52 10.72
CA LYS A 342 -8.15 -27.68 10.07
C LYS A 342 -7.47 -26.31 9.93
N GLN A 343 -7.04 -25.96 8.72
CA GLN A 343 -6.36 -24.71 8.42
C GLN A 343 -7.19 -23.49 8.83
N VAL A 344 -6.49 -22.48 9.35
CA VAL A 344 -7.03 -21.18 9.75
C VAL A 344 -6.36 -20.09 8.93
N CYS A 345 -7.14 -19.11 8.48
CA CYS A 345 -6.69 -17.97 7.70
C CYS A 345 -7.19 -16.67 8.33
N LEU A 346 -6.40 -15.61 8.23
CA LEU A 346 -6.71 -14.29 8.79
C LEU A 346 -6.95 -13.29 7.65
N ASP A 347 -8.06 -12.57 7.74
CA ASP A 347 -8.29 -11.35 6.98
C ASP A 347 -8.13 -10.16 7.92
N ALA A 348 -6.92 -9.60 7.92
CA ALA A 348 -6.57 -8.48 8.79
C ALA A 348 -7.37 -7.21 8.44
N ALA A 349 -7.68 -6.99 7.16
CA ALA A 349 -8.41 -5.81 6.70
C ALA A 349 -9.87 -5.85 7.16
N ALA A 350 -10.53 -7.00 7.04
CA ALA A 350 -11.92 -7.18 7.50
C ALA A 350 -12.03 -7.52 9.00
N ARG A 351 -10.89 -7.72 9.69
CA ARG A 351 -10.80 -8.17 11.08
C ARG A 351 -11.56 -9.49 11.31
N ARG A 352 -11.36 -10.46 10.41
CA ARG A 352 -12.00 -11.79 10.44
C ARG A 352 -10.99 -12.91 10.50
N VAL A 353 -11.42 -14.03 11.08
CA VAL A 353 -10.72 -15.30 11.09
C VAL A 353 -11.59 -16.33 10.39
N TYR A 354 -11.02 -17.12 9.49
CA TYR A 354 -11.71 -18.17 8.76
C TYR A 354 -11.09 -19.51 9.12
N VAL A 355 -11.92 -20.51 9.42
CA VAL A 355 -11.49 -21.87 9.75
C VAL A 355 -12.16 -22.84 8.79
N CYS A 356 -11.37 -23.67 8.13
CA CYS A 356 -11.88 -24.78 7.34
C CYS A 356 -12.21 -25.95 8.28
N ASP A 357 -13.48 -26.35 8.35
CA ASP A 357 -13.94 -27.51 9.11
C ASP A 357 -14.16 -28.69 8.18
N ARG A 358 -13.26 -29.70 8.28
CA ARG A 358 -13.23 -30.83 7.34
C ARG A 358 -14.48 -31.68 7.42
N GLU A 359 -14.84 -32.11 8.63
CA GLU A 359 -15.97 -33.03 8.86
C GLU A 359 -17.28 -32.25 9.05
N GLY A 360 -17.21 -30.98 9.45
CA GLY A 360 -18.35 -30.06 9.41
C GLY A 360 -18.72 -29.60 8.00
N MET A 361 -17.86 -29.87 7.00
CA MET A 361 -18.02 -29.49 5.59
C MET A 361 -18.33 -28.00 5.39
N ALA A 362 -17.64 -27.14 6.14
CA ALA A 362 -17.92 -25.71 6.15
C ALA A 362 -16.66 -24.86 6.32
N VAL A 363 -16.75 -23.61 5.89
CA VAL A 363 -15.80 -22.56 6.29
C VAL A 363 -16.48 -21.69 7.33
N VAL A 364 -15.98 -21.74 8.56
CA VAL A 364 -16.52 -20.98 9.69
C VAL A 364 -15.81 -19.64 9.76
N ARG A 365 -16.60 -18.55 9.70
CA ARG A 365 -16.11 -17.18 9.85
C ARG A 365 -16.32 -16.70 11.29
N CYS A 366 -15.23 -16.37 11.96
CA CYS A 366 -15.20 -15.82 13.31
C CYS A 366 -14.82 -14.32 13.28
N GLY A 367 -15.53 -13.51 14.08
CA GLY A 367 -15.29 -12.06 14.23
C GLY A 367 -16.57 -11.23 14.07
N GLY A 368 -16.63 -10.06 14.71
CA GLY A 368 -17.77 -9.12 14.72
C GLY A 368 -18.28 -8.75 16.13
N LYS A 369 -18.11 -7.47 16.50
CA LYS A 369 -18.44 -6.80 17.80
C LYS A 369 -17.82 -7.41 19.06
N THR A 370 -16.55 -7.13 19.31
CA THR A 370 -16.01 -7.08 20.68
C THR A 370 -15.61 -5.63 20.95
N LYS A 371 -16.49 -4.92 21.70
CA LYS A 371 -16.22 -3.61 22.27
C LYS A 371 -15.02 -3.75 23.21
N VAL A 372 -13.99 -2.94 23.00
CA VAL A 372 -13.09 -2.54 24.08
C VAL A 372 -13.68 -1.23 24.60
N TYR A 373 -14.04 -1.24 25.88
CA TYR A 373 -14.71 -0.22 26.71
C TYR A 373 -16.24 -0.31 26.92
N GLU A 374 -16.53 -0.37 28.23
CA GLU A 374 -17.74 -0.19 29.04
C GLU A 374 -18.83 -1.29 29.09
N ASP A 375 -18.87 -1.87 30.31
CA ASP A 375 -19.97 -2.30 31.17
C ASP A 375 -21.29 -2.85 30.60
N GLU A 376 -21.76 -3.86 31.35
CA GLU A 376 -23.05 -4.53 31.33
C GLU A 376 -23.36 -5.51 30.17
N ALA A 377 -23.28 -6.80 30.52
CA ALA A 377 -24.22 -7.87 30.23
C ALA A 377 -24.94 -7.89 28.86
N ARG A 378 -24.55 -8.83 27.98
CA ARG A 378 -25.35 -10.02 27.56
C ARG A 378 -24.76 -10.70 26.32
N ALA A 379 -25.07 -11.99 26.24
CA ALA A 379 -24.62 -13.01 25.30
C ALA A 379 -24.63 -12.61 23.82
N PHE A 380 -23.65 -13.13 23.06
CA PHE A 380 -23.71 -13.21 21.61
C PHE A 380 -23.62 -14.67 21.15
N SER A 381 -24.73 -15.16 20.61
CA SER A 381 -24.82 -16.26 19.66
C SER A 381 -24.66 -15.69 18.24
N GLY A 382 -23.89 -16.33 17.38
CA GLY A 382 -23.78 -15.91 15.98
C GLY A 382 -22.57 -16.50 15.24
N ILE A 383 -22.65 -17.78 14.88
CA ILE A 383 -21.81 -18.36 13.83
C ILE A 383 -22.56 -18.17 12.51
N ALA A 384 -21.95 -17.47 11.56
CA ALA A 384 -22.42 -17.44 10.19
C ALA A 384 -21.63 -18.46 9.37
N LEU A 385 -22.29 -19.54 9.00
CA LEU A 385 -21.87 -20.46 7.94
C LEU A 385 -21.94 -19.69 6.61
N LEU A 386 -20.84 -19.66 5.85
CA LEU A 386 -20.81 -19.24 4.45
C LEU A 386 -21.08 -20.43 3.54
#